data_AF-A0A1C5EWL3-F1
#
_entry.id   AF-A0A1C5EWL3-F1
#
_cell.length_a   1.000
_cell.length_b   1.000
_cell.length_c   1.000
_cell.angle_alpha   90.00
_cell.angle_beta   90.00
_cell.angle_gamma   90.00
#
_symmetry.space_group_name_H-M   'P 1'
#
loop_
_entity.id
_entity.type
_entity.pdbx_description
1 polymer ?
#
loop_
_entity_poly.entity_id
_entity_poly.type
_entity_poly.pdbx_seq_one_letter_code
_entity_poly.pdbx_strand_id
1 'polypeptide(L)'
;MSYTRFQDARSAAHLGGSERPWLHSLLHKHAAGTLLDRPDSAQVAATLYELLPAGHDLRHVPLHSDHQARRWLHLYVRCLIGIFDDPVAEHRGHVIGPFTLMLNTAMESGGDALRLAARLHGQCEVNCWVDGPNRDWLADVITEALTSGLYRPDCGWEKVRDLLRERADLPVVVSFSESFPTFWSAQGGDAGDDPDEAEQRWEALPAGERWQRGMAALHRRHQDQLELRPDWAGYRFGHELSFTDLLAEDRAERLERAFSPGPSAA
;
A
#
# COMPACT_ATOMS: atom_id res chain seq x y z
N MET A 1 15.96 -12.60 3.11
CA MET A 1 14.69 -12.39 3.84
C MET A 1 14.27 -10.95 3.61
N SER A 2 13.02 -10.70 3.18
CA SER A 2 12.50 -9.33 3.08
C SER A 2 12.17 -8.83 4.47
N TYR A 3 12.65 -7.64 4.83
CA TYR A 3 12.34 -6.95 6.08
C TYR A 3 11.95 -5.51 5.76
N THR A 4 11.07 -4.95 6.58
CA THR A 4 10.75 -3.51 6.53
C THR A 4 11.66 -2.80 7.51
N ARG A 5 12.40 -1.80 7.03
CA ARG A 5 13.37 -1.04 7.81
C ARG A 5 12.88 0.39 7.96
N PHE A 6 12.86 0.88 9.19
CA PHE A 6 12.70 2.29 9.53
C PHE A 6 14.06 2.81 9.92
N GLN A 7 14.50 3.91 9.32
CA GLN A 7 15.83 4.45 9.59
C GLN A 7 15.91 5.95 9.39
N ASP A 8 16.76 6.59 10.17
CA ASP A 8 17.24 7.94 9.92
C ASP A 8 18.75 7.91 9.62
N ALA A 9 19.37 9.09 9.52
CA ALA A 9 20.79 9.21 9.22
C ALA A 9 21.73 8.57 10.26
N ARG A 10 21.24 8.19 11.44
CA ARG A 10 22.07 7.74 12.58
C ARG A 10 21.67 6.37 13.11
N SER A 11 20.41 5.98 12.94
CA SER A 11 19.83 4.84 13.64
C SER A 11 18.82 4.11 12.75
N ALA A 12 18.53 2.86 13.11
CA ALA A 12 17.57 2.04 12.38
C ALA A 12 16.86 1.04 13.30
N ALA A 13 15.60 0.77 12.99
CA ALA A 13 14.79 -0.30 13.53
C ALA A 13 14.24 -1.15 12.39
N HIS A 14 14.04 -2.43 12.64
CA HIS A 14 13.60 -3.37 11.60
C HIS A 14 12.41 -4.17 12.11
N LEU A 15 11.45 -4.39 11.23
CA LEU A 15 10.38 -5.36 11.43
C LEU A 15 10.86 -6.74 10.98
N GLY A 16 10.77 -7.71 11.88
CA GLY A 16 11.29 -9.05 11.68
C GLY A 16 10.35 -10.01 10.93
N GLY A 17 10.94 -11.11 10.47
CA GLY A 17 10.24 -12.37 10.18
C GLY A 17 9.21 -12.31 9.05
N SER A 18 7.94 -12.18 9.43
CA SER A 18 6.77 -12.36 8.54
C SER A 18 5.83 -11.16 8.59
N GLU A 19 6.34 -9.97 8.92
CA GLU A 19 5.47 -8.80 9.09
C GLU A 19 4.87 -8.32 7.77
N ARG A 20 5.62 -8.37 6.66
CA ARG A 20 5.07 -8.05 5.34
C ARG A 20 3.90 -8.98 4.95
N PRO A 21 4.03 -10.33 5.01
CA PRO A 21 2.88 -11.22 4.84
C PRO A 21 1.74 -10.98 5.82
N TRP A 22 2.04 -10.58 7.06
CA TRP A 22 1.01 -10.24 8.05
C TRP A 22 0.21 -9.00 7.65
N LEU A 23 0.89 -7.90 7.27
CA LEU A 23 0.23 -6.69 6.78
C LEU A 23 -0.66 -6.99 5.56
N HIS A 24 -0.16 -7.81 4.62
CA HIS A 24 -0.98 -8.28 3.50
C HIS A 24 -2.23 -9.03 3.98
N SER A 25 -2.08 -9.97 4.92
CA SER A 25 -3.20 -10.72 5.49
C SER A 25 -4.21 -9.84 6.22
N LEU A 26 -3.78 -8.77 6.89
CA LEU A 26 -4.68 -7.80 7.52
C LEU A 26 -5.53 -7.07 6.48
N LEU A 27 -4.89 -6.60 5.40
CA LEU A 27 -5.56 -5.90 4.30
C LEU A 27 -6.55 -6.81 3.57
N HIS A 28 -6.14 -8.05 3.31
CA HIS A 28 -7.00 -9.08 2.73
C HIS A 28 -8.20 -9.38 3.62
N LYS A 29 -7.99 -9.60 4.93
CA LYS A 29 -9.08 -9.87 5.89
C LYS A 29 -10.05 -8.69 5.98
N HIS A 30 -9.54 -7.46 5.98
CA HIS A 30 -10.38 -6.26 5.98
C HIS A 30 -11.25 -6.20 4.73
N ALA A 31 -10.65 -6.33 3.54
CA ALA A 31 -11.37 -6.37 2.28
C ALA A 31 -12.41 -7.52 2.23
N ALA A 32 -12.03 -8.71 2.69
CA ALA A 32 -12.94 -9.84 2.80
C ALA A 32 -14.16 -9.53 3.69
N GLY A 33 -13.96 -8.91 4.84
CA GLY A 33 -15.04 -8.48 5.74
C GLY A 33 -15.99 -7.49 5.06
N THR A 34 -15.46 -6.53 4.29
CA THR A 34 -16.30 -5.57 3.55
C THR A 34 -17.25 -6.22 2.54
N LEU A 35 -16.94 -7.43 2.07
CA LEU A 35 -17.76 -8.19 1.12
C LEU A 35 -18.64 -9.24 1.81
N LEU A 36 -18.06 -10.01 2.74
CA LEU A 36 -18.69 -11.20 3.31
C LEU A 36 -19.63 -10.88 4.48
N ASP A 37 -19.37 -9.80 5.23
CA ASP A 37 -20.19 -9.44 6.40
C ASP A 37 -21.48 -8.71 6.01
N ARG A 38 -21.67 -8.45 4.71
CA ARG A 38 -22.84 -7.75 4.20
C ARG A 38 -24.08 -8.67 4.15
N PRO A 39 -25.26 -8.19 4.59
CA PRO A 39 -26.49 -8.97 4.57
C PRO A 39 -27.02 -9.22 3.14
N ASP A 40 -26.67 -8.36 2.19
CA ASP A 40 -27.11 -8.37 0.78
C ASP A 40 -26.14 -9.17 -0.13
N SER A 41 -25.63 -10.31 0.35
CA SER A 41 -24.57 -11.08 -0.33
C SER A 41 -24.91 -11.45 -1.79
N ALA A 42 -26.18 -11.68 -2.12
CA ALA A 42 -26.62 -11.97 -3.48
C ALA A 42 -26.43 -10.77 -4.43
N GLN A 43 -26.79 -9.56 -3.97
CA GLN A 43 -26.62 -8.34 -4.75
C GLN A 43 -25.14 -7.99 -4.94
N VAL A 44 -24.34 -8.16 -3.88
CA VAL A 44 -22.88 -7.97 -3.92
C VAL A 44 -22.25 -8.92 -4.93
N ALA A 45 -22.60 -10.21 -4.88
CA ALA A 45 -22.08 -11.21 -5.82
C ALA A 45 -22.47 -10.89 -7.26
N ALA A 46 -23.73 -10.52 -7.52
CA ALA A 46 -24.19 -10.15 -8.86
C ALA A 46 -23.44 -8.93 -9.39
N THR A 47 -23.26 -7.89 -8.56
CA THR A 47 -22.55 -6.66 -8.94
C THR A 47 -21.09 -6.94 -9.31
N LEU A 48 -20.37 -7.71 -8.48
CA LEU A 48 -18.98 -8.07 -8.77
C LEU A 48 -18.87 -9.05 -9.95
N TYR A 49 -19.85 -9.93 -10.13
CA TYR A 49 -19.90 -10.84 -11.27
C TYR A 49 -20.01 -10.09 -12.60
N GLU A 50 -20.82 -9.02 -12.67
CA GLU A 50 -20.91 -8.17 -13.85
C GLU A 50 -19.54 -7.60 -14.25
N LEU A 51 -18.76 -7.18 -13.25
CA LEU A 51 -17.43 -6.57 -13.42
C LEU A 51 -16.31 -7.59 -13.66
N LEU A 52 -16.52 -8.90 -13.50
CA LEU A 52 -15.43 -9.86 -13.71
C LEU A 52 -14.89 -9.79 -15.15
N PRO A 53 -13.58 -9.98 -15.37
CA PRO A 53 -13.07 -10.20 -16.73
C PRO A 53 -13.79 -11.35 -17.43
N ALA A 54 -13.98 -11.27 -18.75
CA ALA A 54 -14.76 -12.25 -19.51
C ALA A 54 -14.16 -13.67 -19.44
N GLY A 55 -12.84 -13.77 -19.37
CA GLY A 55 -12.11 -15.05 -19.26
C GLY A 55 -11.86 -15.54 -17.84
N HIS A 56 -12.40 -14.88 -16.81
CA HIS A 56 -12.11 -15.23 -15.42
C HIS A 56 -12.85 -16.51 -14.99
N ASP A 57 -12.15 -17.46 -14.35
CA ASP A 57 -12.69 -18.79 -13.98
C ASP A 57 -14.00 -18.74 -13.18
N LEU A 58 -14.15 -17.73 -12.32
CA LEU A 58 -15.38 -17.53 -11.52
C LEU A 58 -16.63 -17.22 -12.35
N ARG A 59 -16.51 -16.87 -13.64
CA ARG A 59 -17.65 -16.74 -14.56
C ARG A 59 -18.41 -18.06 -14.71
N HIS A 60 -17.74 -19.20 -14.53
CA HIS A 60 -18.32 -20.54 -14.63
C HIS A 60 -19.02 -21.02 -13.34
N VAL A 61 -18.92 -20.26 -12.24
CA VAL A 61 -19.56 -20.60 -10.97
C VAL A 61 -20.97 -20.00 -10.92
N PRO A 62 -22.03 -20.79 -10.69
CA PRO A 62 -23.42 -20.30 -10.74
C PRO A 62 -23.78 -19.36 -9.57
N LEU A 63 -24.77 -18.48 -9.81
CA LEU A 63 -25.27 -17.45 -8.88
C LEU A 63 -26.80 -17.48 -8.69
N HIS A 64 -27.46 -18.62 -8.90
CA HIS A 64 -28.93 -18.69 -8.97
C HIS A 64 -29.64 -18.72 -7.62
N SER A 65 -28.90 -18.78 -6.51
CA SER A 65 -29.46 -18.75 -5.16
C SER A 65 -28.52 -18.05 -4.18
N ASP A 66 -29.04 -17.60 -3.04
CA ASP A 66 -28.25 -16.93 -2.00
C ASP A 66 -27.10 -17.80 -1.49
N HIS A 67 -27.32 -19.11 -1.36
CA HIS A 67 -26.27 -20.05 -0.96
C HIS A 67 -25.14 -20.10 -2.00
N GLN A 68 -25.49 -20.10 -3.29
CA GLN A 68 -24.52 -20.05 -4.37
C GLN A 68 -23.78 -18.71 -4.42
N ALA A 69 -24.48 -17.58 -4.22
CA ALA A 69 -23.88 -16.26 -4.16
C ALA A 69 -22.86 -16.12 -3.03
N ARG A 70 -23.17 -16.61 -1.83
CA ARG A 70 -22.19 -16.63 -0.71
C ARG A 70 -20.98 -17.49 -1.03
N ARG A 71 -21.19 -18.69 -1.56
CA ARG A 71 -20.09 -19.57 -1.99
C ARG A 71 -19.22 -18.87 -3.04
N TRP A 72 -19.84 -18.21 -4.01
CA TRP A 72 -19.15 -17.46 -5.04
C TRP A 72 -18.31 -16.32 -4.44
N LEU A 73 -18.86 -15.54 -3.51
CA LEU A 73 -18.12 -14.47 -2.83
C LEU A 73 -16.92 -14.99 -2.05
N HIS A 74 -17.05 -16.15 -1.38
CA HIS A 74 -15.89 -16.78 -0.75
C HIS A 74 -14.80 -17.14 -1.75
N LEU A 75 -15.15 -17.59 -2.95
CA LEU A 75 -14.18 -17.87 -4.01
C LEU A 75 -13.57 -16.57 -4.55
N TYR A 76 -14.39 -15.54 -4.77
CA TYR A 76 -13.93 -14.21 -5.18
C TYR A 76 -12.92 -13.61 -4.19
N VAL A 77 -13.22 -13.68 -2.88
CA VAL A 77 -12.30 -13.22 -1.83
C VAL A 77 -10.98 -14.00 -1.85
N ARG A 78 -10.98 -15.28 -2.21
CA ARG A 78 -9.72 -16.04 -2.34
C ARG A 78 -8.86 -15.55 -3.50
N CYS A 79 -9.45 -15.06 -4.59
CA CYS A 79 -8.71 -14.44 -5.70
C CYS A 79 -7.97 -13.18 -5.25
N LEU A 80 -8.43 -12.48 -4.21
CA LEU A 80 -7.77 -11.29 -3.68
C LEU A 80 -6.38 -11.56 -3.06
N ILE A 81 -6.03 -12.82 -2.78
CA ILE A 81 -4.70 -13.19 -2.24
C ILE A 81 -3.61 -13.04 -3.32
N GLY A 82 -3.97 -13.14 -4.60
CA GLY A 82 -3.03 -12.93 -5.70
C GLY A 82 -2.57 -11.48 -5.75
N ILE A 83 -1.28 -11.22 -5.55
CA ILE A 83 -0.75 -9.85 -5.44
C ILE A 83 -0.63 -9.18 -6.82
N PHE A 84 -0.47 -9.94 -7.93
CA PHE A 84 -0.05 -9.36 -9.21
C PHE A 84 -0.73 -9.84 -10.50
N ASP A 85 -1.31 -11.04 -10.59
CA ASP A 85 -1.51 -11.63 -11.94
C ASP A 85 -2.96 -11.76 -12.43
N ASP A 86 -3.95 -11.93 -11.53
CA ASP A 86 -5.33 -12.15 -11.97
C ASP A 86 -6.23 -10.93 -11.69
N PRO A 87 -6.72 -10.23 -12.73
CA PRO A 87 -7.64 -9.12 -12.54
C PRO A 87 -8.96 -9.60 -11.93
N VAL A 88 -9.45 -8.89 -10.92
CA VAL A 88 -10.68 -9.26 -10.21
C VAL A 88 -11.88 -8.41 -10.64
N ALA A 89 -11.63 -7.34 -11.41
CA ALA A 89 -12.65 -6.61 -12.12
C ALA A 89 -12.07 -6.01 -13.42
N GLU A 90 -12.94 -5.72 -14.37
CA GLU A 90 -12.65 -5.08 -15.63
C GLU A 90 -13.78 -4.10 -15.96
N HIS A 91 -13.41 -2.90 -16.43
CA HIS A 91 -14.36 -1.93 -16.95
C HIS A 91 -13.85 -1.37 -18.27
N ARG A 92 -14.55 -1.66 -19.37
CA ARG A 92 -14.21 -1.18 -20.73
C ARG A 92 -12.74 -1.45 -21.12
N GLY A 93 -12.23 -2.64 -20.79
CA GLY A 93 -10.84 -3.02 -21.06
C GLY A 93 -9.82 -2.50 -20.05
N HIS A 94 -10.22 -1.68 -19.07
CA HIS A 94 -9.35 -1.34 -17.94
C HIS A 94 -9.45 -2.41 -16.86
N VAL A 95 -8.33 -3.05 -16.57
CA VAL A 95 -8.22 -4.05 -15.51
C VAL A 95 -8.10 -3.40 -14.13
N ILE A 96 -8.82 -3.93 -13.16
CA ILE A 96 -8.74 -3.55 -11.75
C ILE A 96 -8.08 -4.70 -11.01
N GLY A 97 -6.86 -4.46 -10.55
CA GLY A 97 -6.07 -5.43 -9.82
C GLY A 97 -6.57 -5.61 -8.38
N PRO A 98 -6.51 -6.83 -7.81
CA PRO A 98 -6.90 -7.09 -6.43
C PRO A 98 -6.07 -6.28 -5.43
N PHE A 99 -4.79 -6.08 -5.72
CA PHE A 99 -3.86 -5.40 -4.82
C PHE A 99 -4.27 -3.95 -4.52
N THR A 100 -4.38 -3.10 -5.55
CA THR A 100 -4.78 -1.69 -5.39
C THR A 100 -6.18 -1.56 -4.82
N LEU A 101 -7.09 -2.45 -5.19
CA LEU A 101 -8.46 -2.48 -4.68
C LEU A 101 -8.51 -2.76 -3.17
N MET A 102 -7.73 -3.73 -2.68
CA MET A 102 -7.61 -4.00 -1.24
C MET A 102 -6.99 -2.82 -0.48
N LEU A 103 -5.92 -2.24 -1.03
CA LEU A 103 -5.26 -1.08 -0.42
C LEU A 103 -6.21 0.11 -0.28
N ASN A 104 -6.93 0.47 -1.35
CA ASN A 104 -7.88 1.57 -1.34
C ASN A 104 -9.07 1.31 -0.42
N THR A 105 -9.54 0.07 -0.32
CA THR A 105 -10.59 -0.31 0.63
C THR A 105 -10.14 -0.09 2.08
N ALA A 106 -8.89 -0.44 2.40
CA ALA A 106 -8.31 -0.14 3.72
C ALA A 106 -8.07 1.36 3.95
N MET A 107 -7.64 2.11 2.92
CA MET A 107 -7.47 3.56 3.01
C MET A 107 -8.79 4.28 3.30
N GLU A 108 -9.87 3.86 2.64
CA GLU A 108 -11.20 4.45 2.76
C GLU A 108 -11.86 4.13 4.11
N SER A 109 -12.01 2.84 4.42
CA SER A 109 -12.86 2.36 5.52
C SER A 109 -12.09 1.90 6.76
N GLY A 110 -10.76 1.76 6.67
CA GLY A 110 -9.91 1.34 7.78
C GLY A 110 -9.58 2.50 8.74
N GLY A 111 -9.31 2.15 10.00
CA GLY A 111 -8.68 3.06 10.96
C GLY A 111 -7.19 3.28 10.64
N ASP A 112 -6.52 4.17 11.37
CA ASP A 112 -5.15 4.59 11.05
C ASP A 112 -4.12 3.45 11.04
N ALA A 113 -4.29 2.44 11.88
CA ALA A 113 -3.47 1.23 11.83
C ALA A 113 -3.58 0.48 10.49
N LEU A 114 -4.78 0.34 9.94
CA LEU A 114 -5.01 -0.30 8.64
C LEU A 114 -4.54 0.59 7.48
N ARG A 115 -4.70 1.91 7.59
CA ARG A 115 -4.16 2.86 6.62
C ARG A 115 -2.64 2.81 6.58
N LEU A 116 -1.99 2.73 7.74
CA LEU A 116 -0.55 2.55 7.83
C LEU A 116 -0.13 1.21 7.19
N ALA A 117 -0.83 0.11 7.49
CA ALA A 117 -0.57 -1.17 6.85
C ALA A 117 -0.67 -1.09 5.32
N ALA A 118 -1.70 -0.39 4.80
CA ALA A 118 -1.90 -0.16 3.37
C ALA A 118 -0.75 0.68 2.77
N ARG A 119 -0.37 1.78 3.40
CA ARG A 119 0.76 2.63 2.99
C ARG A 119 2.06 1.85 2.92
N LEU A 120 2.41 1.14 3.99
CA LEU A 120 3.63 0.34 4.05
C LEU A 120 3.63 -0.78 3.00
N HIS A 121 2.51 -1.48 2.83
CA HIS A 121 2.44 -2.58 1.86
C HIS A 121 2.43 -2.08 0.41
N GLY A 122 1.67 -1.02 0.12
CA GLY A 122 1.54 -0.44 -1.21
C GLY A 122 2.77 0.33 -1.69
N GLN A 123 3.58 0.86 -0.77
CA GLN A 123 4.78 1.64 -1.08
C GLN A 123 6.07 0.83 -0.88
N CYS A 124 5.97 -0.51 -0.85
CA CYS A 124 7.10 -1.36 -0.50
C CYS A 124 8.27 -1.31 -1.49
N GLU A 125 8.01 -0.97 -2.75
CA GLU A 125 9.06 -0.94 -3.80
C GLU A 125 9.59 0.48 -4.09
N VAL A 126 9.00 1.53 -3.50
CA VAL A 126 9.32 2.93 -3.86
C VAL A 126 9.92 3.77 -2.72
N ASN A 127 10.03 3.18 -1.52
CA ASN A 127 10.31 3.84 -0.25
C ASN A 127 9.25 4.93 0.10
N CYS A 128 8.98 5.09 1.39
CA CYS A 128 8.19 6.22 1.91
C CYS A 128 8.94 6.85 3.07
N TRP A 129 8.53 8.02 3.53
CA TRP A 129 9.16 8.65 4.69
C TRP A 129 8.14 9.33 5.59
N VAL A 130 8.52 9.59 6.83
CA VAL A 130 7.82 10.48 7.75
C VAL A 130 8.79 11.61 8.11
N ASP A 131 8.38 12.86 7.94
CA ASP A 131 9.19 14.00 8.35
C ASP A 131 9.20 14.14 9.87
N GLY A 132 10.24 14.78 10.39
CA GLY A 132 10.50 14.92 11.83
C GLY A 132 9.27 15.32 12.66
N PRO A 133 8.56 16.41 12.30
CA PRO A 133 7.36 16.86 13.02
C PRO A 133 6.21 15.83 13.09
N ASN A 134 6.19 14.86 12.17
CA ASN A 134 5.13 13.84 12.06
C ASN A 134 5.53 12.51 12.74
N ARG A 135 6.76 12.36 13.26
CA ARG A 135 7.23 11.10 13.86
C ARG A 135 6.42 10.69 15.08
N ASP A 136 6.07 11.65 15.94
CA ASP A 136 5.28 11.40 17.14
C ASP A 136 3.90 10.84 16.80
N TRP A 137 3.23 11.43 15.82
CA TRP A 137 1.94 10.94 15.33
C TRP A 137 2.06 9.51 14.79
N LEU A 138 3.09 9.20 13.99
CA LEU A 138 3.26 7.86 13.46
C LEU A 138 3.51 6.84 14.59
N ALA A 139 4.26 7.24 15.62
CA ALA A 139 4.47 6.42 16.81
C ALA A 139 3.18 6.19 17.61
N ASP A 140 2.27 7.17 17.66
CA ASP A 140 0.92 7.01 18.25
C ASP A 140 0.09 5.98 17.47
N VAL A 141 0.08 6.07 16.13
CA VAL A 141 -0.62 5.10 15.26
C VAL A 141 -0.10 3.67 15.49
N ILE A 142 1.22 3.48 15.60
CA ILE A 142 1.82 2.18 15.89
C ILE A 142 1.45 1.70 17.31
N THR A 143 1.40 2.61 18.28
CA THR A 143 1.04 2.28 19.66
C THR A 143 -0.41 1.82 19.76
N GLU A 144 -1.32 2.49 19.07
CA GLU A 144 -2.73 2.07 18.97
C GLU A 144 -2.86 0.71 18.28
N ALA A 145 -2.14 0.49 17.18
CA ALA A 145 -2.15 -0.78 16.45
C ALA A 145 -1.66 -1.95 17.30
N LEU A 146 -0.62 -1.76 18.12
CA LEU A 146 -0.13 -2.76 19.07
C LEU A 146 -1.14 -3.00 20.20
N THR A 147 -1.72 -1.93 20.77
CA THR A 147 -2.66 -2.00 21.88
C THR A 147 -3.97 -2.71 21.49
N SER A 148 -4.46 -2.46 20.28
CA SER A 148 -5.65 -3.11 19.72
C SER A 148 -5.41 -4.56 19.27
N GLY A 149 -4.14 -5.00 19.22
CA GLY A 149 -3.76 -6.33 18.74
C GLY A 149 -3.81 -6.49 17.22
N LEU A 150 -3.94 -5.39 16.45
CA LEU A 150 -3.84 -5.41 14.99
C LEU A 150 -2.40 -5.69 14.55
N TYR A 151 -1.42 -5.06 15.19
CA TYR A 151 0.00 -5.32 14.95
C TYR A 151 0.53 -6.33 15.97
N ARG A 152 1.41 -7.22 15.50
CA ARG A 152 1.94 -8.29 16.34
C ARG A 152 3.03 -7.74 17.27
N PRO A 153 2.99 -8.07 18.58
CA PRO A 153 4.08 -7.74 19.48
C PRO A 153 5.35 -8.52 19.10
N ASP A 154 6.49 -8.09 19.66
CA ASP A 154 7.79 -8.78 19.56
C ASP A 154 8.33 -8.94 18.12
N CYS A 155 7.75 -8.20 17.17
CA CYS A 155 8.16 -8.20 15.77
C CYS A 155 9.02 -6.98 15.40
N GLY A 156 9.35 -6.12 16.38
CA GLY A 156 10.19 -4.93 16.19
C GLY A 156 9.41 -3.62 16.10
N TRP A 157 8.09 -3.65 16.11
CA TRP A 157 7.23 -2.46 16.12
C TRP A 157 7.50 -1.56 17.33
N GLU A 158 7.81 -2.14 18.49
CA GLU A 158 8.17 -1.41 19.70
C GLU A 158 9.46 -0.61 19.49
N LYS A 159 10.45 -1.21 18.81
CA LYS A 159 11.71 -0.53 18.46
C LYS A 159 11.48 0.56 17.41
N VAL A 160 10.56 0.35 16.48
CA VAL A 160 10.18 1.39 15.50
C VAL A 160 9.49 2.56 16.20
N ARG A 161 8.55 2.29 17.11
CA ARG A 161 7.93 3.32 17.94
C ARG A 161 8.98 4.09 18.73
N ASP A 162 9.90 3.39 19.41
CA ASP A 162 10.93 4.03 20.22
C ASP A 162 11.88 4.88 19.36
N LEU A 163 12.29 4.37 18.18
CA LEU A 163 13.04 5.13 17.18
C LEU A 163 12.31 6.41 16.79
N LEU A 164 11.01 6.32 16.48
CA LEU A 164 10.22 7.49 16.08
C LEU A 164 10.14 8.53 17.20
N ARG A 165 10.05 8.11 18.47
CA ARG A 165 9.99 8.99 19.64
C ARG A 165 11.33 9.61 20.05
N GLU A 166 12.44 8.97 19.72
CA GLU A 166 13.76 9.43 20.15
C GLU A 166 14.06 10.87 19.68
N ARG A 167 13.56 11.23 18.49
CA ARG A 167 13.82 12.52 17.85
C ARG A 167 12.68 12.97 16.95
N ALA A 168 12.42 14.28 16.95
CA ALA A 168 11.44 14.93 16.07
C ALA A 168 12.06 15.86 15.01
N ASP A 169 13.39 15.93 14.91
CA ASP A 169 14.09 16.89 14.04
C ASP A 169 14.68 16.27 12.76
N LEU A 170 14.65 14.94 12.62
CA LEU A 170 15.10 14.25 11.40
C LEU A 170 13.99 13.39 10.79
N PRO A 171 13.93 13.26 9.46
CA PRO A 171 13.03 12.33 8.79
C PRO A 171 13.43 10.87 9.07
N VAL A 172 12.44 9.98 9.02
CA VAL A 172 12.63 8.53 9.00
C VAL A 172 12.13 7.99 7.67
N VAL A 173 13.01 7.27 6.99
CA VAL A 173 12.68 6.57 5.75
C VAL A 173 12.30 5.13 6.06
N VAL A 174 11.27 4.66 5.38
CA VAL A 174 10.88 3.27 5.35
C VAL A 174 11.36 2.65 4.05
N SER A 175 12.22 1.65 4.15
CA SER A 175 12.74 0.88 3.02
C SER A 175 12.45 -0.61 3.20
N PHE A 176 12.39 -1.33 2.08
CA PHE A 176 12.14 -2.77 2.07
C PHE A 176 13.33 -3.50 1.48
N SER A 177 13.77 -4.55 2.17
CA SER A 177 14.85 -5.46 1.74
C SER A 177 16.25 -4.83 1.60
N GLU A 178 16.37 -3.50 1.50
CA GLU A 178 17.64 -2.77 1.34
C GLU A 178 17.77 -1.61 2.32
N SER A 179 19.01 -1.20 2.60
CA SER A 179 19.29 0.04 3.32
C SER A 179 19.09 1.24 2.39
N PHE A 180 18.37 2.24 2.86
CA PHE A 180 18.32 3.53 2.17
C PHE A 180 19.49 4.44 2.61
N PRO A 181 19.98 5.34 1.74
CA PRO A 181 19.74 5.36 0.31
C PRO A 181 20.68 4.41 -0.44
N THR A 182 20.13 3.73 -1.43
CA THR A 182 20.91 3.06 -2.48
C THR A 182 21.19 4.03 -3.62
N PHE A 183 22.20 3.72 -4.42
CA PHE A 183 22.49 4.42 -5.67
C PHE A 183 21.21 4.60 -6.50
N TRP A 184 20.48 3.51 -6.74
CA TRP A 184 19.22 3.48 -7.51
C TRP A 184 18.10 4.35 -6.91
N SER A 185 17.99 4.42 -5.58
CA SER A 185 16.97 5.26 -4.93
C SER A 185 17.30 6.75 -4.94
N ALA A 186 18.58 7.11 -5.05
CA ALA A 186 19.06 8.49 -5.03
C ALA A 186 19.34 9.06 -6.43
N GLN A 187 19.28 8.20 -7.45
CA GLN A 187 19.60 8.52 -8.83
C GLN A 187 18.70 9.64 -9.40
N GLY A 188 19.36 10.74 -9.74
CA GLY A 188 19.08 11.54 -10.93
C GLY A 188 20.39 11.68 -11.69
N GLY A 189 21.00 10.56 -12.08
CA GLY A 189 22.30 10.54 -12.72
C GLY A 189 22.27 11.20 -14.10
N ASP A 190 23.39 11.82 -14.47
CA ASP A 190 23.58 12.35 -15.81
C ASP A 190 23.54 11.20 -16.82
N ALA A 191 22.74 11.37 -17.88
CA ALA A 191 22.63 10.36 -18.93
C ALA A 191 23.99 10.20 -19.63
N GLY A 192 24.64 9.05 -19.46
CA GLY A 192 25.85 8.69 -20.21
C GLY A 192 26.96 8.00 -19.42
N ASP A 193 26.89 7.96 -18.09
CA ASP A 193 27.89 7.27 -17.29
C ASP A 193 27.65 5.75 -17.25
N ASP A 194 28.75 4.99 -17.20
CA ASP A 194 28.70 3.55 -16.93
C ASP A 194 28.08 3.28 -15.54
N PRO A 195 27.08 2.38 -15.43
CA PRO A 195 26.39 2.13 -14.17
C PRO A 195 27.31 1.68 -13.02
N ASP A 196 28.31 0.86 -13.32
CA ASP A 196 29.22 0.31 -12.30
C ASP A 196 30.16 1.41 -11.78
N GLU A 197 30.68 2.26 -12.67
CA GLU A 197 31.50 3.42 -12.28
C GLU A 197 30.69 4.47 -11.49
N ALA A 198 29.42 4.66 -11.85
CA ALA A 198 28.52 5.56 -11.13
C ALA A 198 28.18 5.02 -9.74
N GLU A 199 27.94 3.71 -9.60
CA GLU A 199 27.72 3.06 -8.31
C GLU A 199 28.97 3.13 -7.42
N GLN A 200 30.16 2.86 -7.95
CA GLN A 200 31.42 3.01 -7.19
C GLN A 200 31.65 4.44 -6.69
N ARG A 201 31.39 5.45 -7.54
CA ARG A 201 31.46 6.87 -7.12
C ARG A 201 30.45 7.19 -6.03
N TRP A 202 29.25 6.61 -6.09
CA TRP A 202 28.25 6.74 -5.04
C TRP A 202 28.71 6.10 -3.73
N GLU A 203 29.26 4.89 -3.77
CA GLU A 203 29.77 4.18 -2.59
C GLU A 203 30.93 4.93 -1.90
N ALA A 204 31.73 5.67 -2.67
CA ALA A 204 32.80 6.51 -2.16
C ALA A 204 32.32 7.76 -1.40
N LEU A 205 31.05 8.16 -1.54
CA LEU A 205 30.51 9.32 -0.84
C LEU A 205 30.40 9.08 0.68
N PRO A 206 30.66 10.11 1.52
CA PRO A 206 30.37 10.04 2.95
C PRO A 206 28.91 9.68 3.23
N ALA A 207 28.65 8.90 4.28
CA ALA A 207 27.30 8.44 4.62
C ALA A 207 26.28 9.58 4.77
N GLY A 208 26.68 10.70 5.37
CA GLY A 208 25.82 11.87 5.50
C GLY A 208 25.46 12.52 4.16
N GLU A 209 26.40 12.52 3.21
CA GLU A 209 26.15 13.05 1.86
C GLU A 209 25.22 12.12 1.07
N ARG A 210 25.42 10.80 1.16
CA ARG A 210 24.48 9.82 0.59
C ARG A 210 23.08 10.03 1.12
N TRP A 211 22.93 10.16 2.44
CA TRP A 211 21.63 10.44 3.08
C TRP A 211 20.95 11.70 2.53
N GLN A 212 21.69 12.81 2.46
CA GLN A 212 21.17 14.08 1.93
C GLN A 212 20.70 13.95 0.48
N ARG A 213 21.50 13.31 -0.38
CA ARG A 213 21.14 13.08 -1.80
C ARG A 213 19.92 12.16 -1.94
N GLY A 214 19.85 11.09 -1.14
CA GLY A 214 18.70 10.20 -1.10
C GLY A 214 17.42 10.90 -0.68
N MET A 215 17.45 11.65 0.43
CA MET A 215 16.29 12.42 0.90
C MET A 215 15.85 13.46 -0.14
N ALA A 216 16.80 14.16 -0.77
CA ALA A 216 16.48 15.09 -1.84
C ALA A 216 15.81 14.39 -3.04
N ALA A 217 16.22 13.16 -3.39
CA ALA A 217 15.56 12.38 -4.43
C ALA A 217 14.12 12.00 -4.04
N LEU A 218 13.87 11.57 -2.79
CA LEU A 218 12.52 11.30 -2.30
C LEU A 218 11.64 12.55 -2.28
N HIS A 219 12.15 13.68 -1.78
CA HIS A 219 11.40 14.94 -1.72
C HIS A 219 11.07 15.48 -3.12
N ARG A 220 11.91 15.25 -4.13
CA ARG A 220 11.58 15.59 -5.53
C ARG A 220 10.33 14.85 -6.03
N ARG A 221 10.04 13.66 -5.48
CA ARG A 221 8.86 12.84 -5.77
C ARG A 221 7.66 13.16 -4.87
N HIS A 222 7.57 14.39 -4.33
CA HIS A 222 6.43 14.80 -3.49
C HIS A 222 5.05 14.60 -4.14
N GLN A 223 4.98 14.68 -5.48
CA GLN A 223 3.74 14.44 -6.25
C GLN A 223 3.25 12.98 -6.14
N ASP A 224 4.16 12.03 -5.88
CA ASP A 224 3.84 10.62 -5.61
C ASP A 224 3.24 10.42 -4.21
N GLN A 225 3.10 11.49 -3.41
CA GLN A 225 2.51 11.50 -2.07
C GLN A 225 3.13 10.44 -1.13
N LEU A 226 4.45 10.26 -1.21
CA LEU A 226 5.22 9.25 -0.47
C LEU A 226 5.42 9.58 1.01
N GLU A 227 5.20 10.83 1.42
CA GLU A 227 5.22 11.21 2.84
C GLU A 227 4.06 10.54 3.60
N LEU A 228 4.35 9.97 4.76
CA LEU A 228 3.40 9.53 5.76
C LEU A 228 3.11 10.72 6.69
N ARG A 229 1.90 11.26 6.61
CA ARG A 229 1.46 12.42 7.39
C ARG A 229 -0.01 12.29 7.81
N PRO A 230 -0.46 13.03 8.84
CA PRO A 230 -1.79 12.84 9.46
C PRO A 230 -2.99 13.01 8.52
N ASP A 231 -2.86 13.74 7.42
CA ASP A 231 -3.94 14.05 6.47
C ASP A 231 -4.15 12.96 5.39
N TRP A 232 -3.67 11.73 5.62
CA TRP A 232 -3.70 10.65 4.62
C TRP A 232 -5.08 10.05 4.32
N ALA A 233 -6.16 10.56 4.93
CA ALA A 233 -7.52 10.05 4.71
C ALA A 233 -7.97 10.16 3.24
N GLY A 234 -7.48 11.17 2.53
CA GLY A 234 -7.75 11.38 1.10
C GLY A 234 -6.83 10.60 0.16
N TYR A 235 -5.74 10.01 0.66
CA TYR A 235 -4.79 9.30 -0.20
C TYR A 235 -5.40 8.04 -0.78
N ARG A 236 -5.17 7.80 -2.07
CA ARG A 236 -5.56 6.59 -2.79
C ARG A 236 -4.45 6.14 -3.74
N PHE A 237 -4.42 4.84 -4.04
CA PHE A 237 -3.46 4.19 -4.93
C PHE A 237 -4.06 4.01 -6.33
N GLY A 238 -3.25 4.22 -7.37
CA GLY A 238 -3.57 3.85 -8.75
C GLY A 238 -4.88 4.45 -9.24
N HIS A 239 -5.83 3.57 -9.61
CA HIS A 239 -7.16 3.95 -10.11
C HIS A 239 -8.11 4.51 -9.02
N GLU A 240 -7.65 4.61 -7.77
CA GLU A 240 -8.36 5.18 -6.62
C GLU A 240 -9.62 4.46 -6.12
N LEU A 241 -10.19 3.54 -6.91
CA LEU A 241 -11.34 2.72 -6.54
C LEU A 241 -11.08 1.78 -5.35
N SER A 242 -12.09 1.64 -4.50
CA SER A 242 -12.26 0.69 -3.40
C SER A 242 -13.42 -0.28 -3.67
N PHE A 243 -13.63 -1.29 -2.81
CA PHE A 243 -14.83 -2.14 -2.89
C PHE A 243 -16.11 -1.35 -2.65
N THR A 244 -16.10 -0.32 -1.82
CA THR A 244 -17.27 0.55 -1.63
C THR A 244 -17.66 1.22 -2.94
N ASP A 245 -16.67 1.68 -3.72
CA ASP A 245 -16.93 2.30 -5.03
C ASP A 245 -17.54 1.32 -6.03
N LEU A 246 -17.06 0.07 -6.06
CA LEU A 246 -17.57 -0.97 -6.97
C LEU A 246 -19.02 -1.38 -6.63
N LEU A 247 -19.40 -1.26 -5.35
CA LEU A 247 -20.71 -1.65 -4.85
C LEU A 247 -21.69 -0.47 -4.73
N ALA A 248 -21.25 0.75 -5.05
CA ALA A 248 -22.08 1.94 -4.95
C ALA A 248 -23.20 1.95 -6.03
N GLU A 249 -24.29 2.66 -5.75
CA GLU A 249 -25.37 2.86 -6.73
C GLU A 249 -24.88 3.63 -7.96
N ASP A 250 -24.00 4.61 -7.75
CA ASP A 250 -23.32 5.43 -8.77
C ASP A 250 -22.04 4.77 -9.30
N ARG A 251 -21.85 3.44 -9.12
CA ARG A 251 -20.62 2.72 -9.50
C ARG A 251 -20.15 3.02 -10.92
N ALA A 252 -21.08 3.13 -11.87
CA ALA A 252 -20.75 3.40 -13.26
C ALA A 252 -20.04 4.76 -13.40
N GLU A 253 -20.55 5.81 -12.75
CA GLU A 253 -19.93 7.14 -12.77
C GLU A 253 -18.55 7.13 -12.09
N ARG A 254 -18.40 6.39 -10.99
CA ARG A 254 -17.11 6.24 -10.31
C ARG A 254 -16.07 5.53 -11.17
N LEU A 255 -16.47 4.45 -11.84
CA LEU A 255 -15.64 3.71 -12.79
C LEU A 255 -15.24 4.58 -14.00
N GLU A 256 -16.19 5.34 -14.56
CA GLU A 256 -15.88 6.29 -15.63
C GLU A 256 -14.88 7.35 -15.17
N ARG A 257 -15.08 7.95 -13.99
CA ARG A 257 -14.16 8.97 -13.46
C ARG A 257 -12.75 8.41 -13.22
N ALA A 258 -12.63 7.19 -12.72
CA ALA A 258 -11.35 6.55 -12.43
C ALA A 258 -10.50 6.28 -13.69
N PHE A 259 -11.15 6.08 -14.84
CA PHE A 259 -10.47 5.72 -16.10
C PHE A 259 -10.61 6.78 -17.20
N SER A 260 -11.36 7.86 -16.96
CA SER A 260 -11.38 8.99 -17.86
C SER A 260 -10.00 9.66 -17.86
N PRO A 261 -9.42 10.00 -19.02
CA PRO A 261 -8.23 10.81 -19.06
C PRO A 261 -8.55 12.11 -18.33
N GLY A 262 -7.89 12.35 -17.19
CA GLY A 262 -8.01 13.61 -16.47
C GLY A 262 -7.70 14.78 -17.41
N PRO A 263 -8.14 16.01 -17.09
CA PRO A 263 -7.69 17.17 -17.84
C PRO A 263 -6.16 17.15 -17.84
N SER A 264 -5.58 17.03 -19.04
CA SER A 264 -4.14 17.07 -19.23
C SER A 264 -3.66 18.34 -18.52
N ALA A 265 -2.84 18.17 -17.47
CA ALA A 265 -2.27 19.29 -16.77
C ALA A 265 -1.41 20.06 -17.78
N ALA A 266 -1.95 21.18 -18.25
CA ALA A 266 -1.27 22.12 -19.13
C ALA A 266 -0.27 22.96 -18.35
#